data_AF-A0A1E5UWD8-F1
#
_entry.id   AF-A0A1E5UWD8-F1
#
_cell.length_a   1.000
_cell.length_b   1.000
_cell.length_c   1.000
_cell.angle_alpha   90.00
_cell.angle_beta   90.00
_cell.angle_gamma   90.00
#
_symmetry.space_group_name_H-M   'P 1'
#
loop_
_entity.id
_entity.type
_entity.pdbx_description
1 polymer ?
#
loop_
_entity_poly.entity_id
_entity_poly.type
_entity_poly.pdbx_seq_one_letter_code
_entity_poly.pdbx_strand_id
1 'polypeptide(L)'
;MASTTASPPPAAGDHPRVLLRGFLSRETCKELEFVHRSCGAAGYRPSVVSTSLPHLAATGCGHLLLPFVPVRERLRDAVESFFDCLFDVFIEFTGLISWCKGASIGWHSDDNKPYLRQRAFTDVVIYTADNRNVHCVTEVTEGERLTLTLWFTRDRAYDEDPKLLTFLSQTSLNCEPTEQKSYIPLPASDNMYWFSYDQSGFDIRCARVHALGLSFHSSSGEYNTSVLPAEDDPIELLGKQLRLRRGDDVFDEIFSNSLHALQVVQFYYWKAPELAARREPSVFGSGTVPYPIIHHSRGTEPVPYPIIHHSRGTELPSPCNHGLAQTIFGSFNSAEIAFEWNDFVLAVAMWENYSEELKKQLLAFLPYWLSNETIFVVDSSELQVCKKLETKLRSGKVECMAFQVAPP
;
A
#
# COMPACT_ATOMS: atom_id res chain seq x y z
N MET A 1 -5.39 -27.05 24.46
CA MET A 1 -6.66 -26.85 25.21
C MET A 1 -7.82 -27.17 24.28
N ALA A 2 -9.03 -27.41 24.80
CA ALA A 2 -10.15 -27.91 23.99
C ALA A 2 -10.63 -26.88 22.96
N SER A 3 -10.81 -27.31 21.71
CA SER A 3 -11.37 -26.51 20.62
C SER A 3 -12.88 -26.36 20.79
N THR A 4 -13.34 -25.17 21.16
CA THR A 4 -14.76 -24.81 21.23
C THR A 4 -15.28 -24.37 19.87
N THR A 5 -15.45 -25.33 18.95
CA THR A 5 -16.17 -25.11 17.68
C THR A 5 -17.65 -24.87 17.95
N ALA A 6 -18.01 -23.61 18.23
CA ALA A 6 -19.38 -23.20 18.46
C ALA A 6 -20.24 -23.38 17.19
N SER A 7 -21.38 -24.04 17.35
CA SER A 7 -22.39 -24.23 16.29
C SER A 7 -22.92 -22.90 15.77
N PRO A 8 -23.34 -22.83 14.48
CA PRO A 8 -24.06 -21.66 13.97
C PRO A 8 -25.43 -21.49 14.68
N PRO A 9 -25.95 -20.25 14.82
CA PRO A 9 -27.29 -20.01 15.33
C PRO A 9 -28.31 -20.48 14.29
N PRO A 10 -29.59 -20.57 14.66
CA PRO A 10 -30.66 -20.64 13.68
C PRO A 10 -30.58 -19.47 12.69
N ALA A 11 -30.94 -19.72 11.44
CA ALA A 11 -30.99 -18.68 10.40
C ALA A 11 -32.03 -17.61 10.78
N ALA A 12 -31.57 -16.40 11.08
CA ALA A 12 -32.41 -15.22 10.98
C ALA A 12 -32.86 -15.04 9.52
N GLY A 13 -34.06 -14.48 9.31
CA GLY A 13 -34.75 -14.45 8.02
C GLY A 13 -34.02 -13.66 6.91
N ASP A 14 -34.63 -13.61 5.73
CA ASP A 14 -34.05 -12.96 4.54
C ASP A 14 -33.68 -11.49 4.82
N HIS A 15 -32.38 -11.27 5.03
CA HIS A 15 -31.78 -9.96 5.20
C HIS A 15 -30.88 -9.62 4.02
N PRO A 16 -30.90 -8.36 3.54
CA PRO A 16 -30.17 -7.96 2.35
C PRO A 16 -28.66 -8.19 2.52
N ARG A 17 -28.15 -9.15 1.75
CA ARG A 17 -26.73 -9.35 1.42
C ARG A 17 -26.61 -9.37 -0.10
N VAL A 18 -25.56 -8.77 -0.66
CA VAL A 18 -25.27 -8.88 -2.10
C VAL A 18 -23.81 -9.27 -2.34
N LEU A 19 -23.60 -10.20 -3.28
CA LEU A 19 -22.29 -10.59 -3.80
C LEU A 19 -22.11 -9.93 -5.18
N LEU A 20 -21.24 -8.93 -5.26
CA LEU A 20 -20.86 -8.28 -6.51
C LEU A 20 -19.62 -8.97 -7.06
N ARG A 21 -19.81 -9.81 -8.08
CA ARG A 21 -18.71 -10.57 -8.70
C ARG A 21 -17.92 -9.71 -9.68
N GLY A 22 -16.60 -9.86 -9.69
CA GLY A 22 -15.74 -9.11 -10.62
C GLY A 22 -15.79 -7.59 -10.43
N PHE A 23 -16.08 -7.12 -9.22
CA PHE A 23 -16.27 -5.71 -8.91
C PHE A 23 -14.97 -4.90 -9.08
N LEU A 24 -13.83 -5.51 -8.71
CA LEU A 24 -12.49 -4.97 -8.92
C LEU A 24 -11.83 -5.59 -10.14
N SER A 25 -11.05 -4.78 -10.86
CA SER A 25 -10.17 -5.29 -11.91
C SER A 25 -8.97 -6.03 -11.32
N ARG A 26 -8.39 -6.97 -12.07
CA ARG A 26 -7.18 -7.69 -11.63
C ARG A 26 -6.00 -6.75 -11.38
N GLU A 27 -5.85 -5.67 -12.14
CA GLU A 27 -4.76 -4.71 -11.94
C GLU A 27 -4.98 -3.87 -10.67
N THR A 28 -6.22 -3.44 -10.41
CA THR A 28 -6.59 -2.79 -9.13
C THR A 28 -6.31 -3.70 -7.93
N CYS A 29 -6.63 -5.00 -8.03
CA CYS A 29 -6.28 -5.95 -6.97
C CYS A 29 -4.77 -6.06 -6.75
N LYS A 30 -3.96 -6.10 -7.83
CA LYS A 30 -2.49 -6.15 -7.74
C LYS A 30 -1.89 -4.86 -7.16
N GLU A 31 -2.42 -3.71 -7.52
CA GLU A 31 -1.98 -2.41 -7.01
C GLU A 31 -2.25 -2.29 -5.50
N LEU A 32 -3.45 -2.68 -5.05
CA LEU A 32 -3.78 -2.75 -3.62
C LEU A 32 -2.92 -3.81 -2.89
N GLU A 33 -2.68 -4.97 -3.50
CA GLU A 33 -1.78 -6.01 -2.98
C GLU A 33 -0.35 -5.50 -2.81
N PHE A 34 0.17 -4.75 -3.78
CA PHE A 34 1.45 -4.03 -3.69
C PHE A 34 1.44 -3.05 -2.51
N VAL A 35 0.44 -2.16 -2.38
CA VAL A 35 0.38 -1.18 -1.29
C VAL A 35 0.36 -1.89 0.08
N HIS A 36 -0.46 -2.94 0.24
CA HIS A 36 -0.53 -3.69 1.50
C HIS A 36 0.76 -4.43 1.84
N ARG A 37 1.33 -5.17 0.90
CA ARG A 37 2.59 -5.91 1.14
C ARG A 37 3.77 -4.98 1.41
N SER A 38 3.69 -3.74 0.92
CA SER A 38 4.72 -2.74 1.16
C SER A 38 4.54 -1.96 2.45
N CYS A 39 3.30 -1.71 2.88
CA CYS A 39 2.97 -0.81 4.00
C CYS A 39 2.18 -1.51 5.12
N GLY A 40 2.30 -2.82 5.23
CA GLY A 40 1.60 -3.64 6.23
C GLY A 40 2.28 -3.59 7.60
N ALA A 41 1.51 -3.16 8.61
CA ALA A 41 1.89 -3.23 10.02
C ALA A 41 1.16 -4.40 10.72
N ALA A 42 1.61 -4.81 11.89
CA ALA A 42 0.94 -5.81 12.71
C ALA A 42 -0.50 -5.35 13.05
N GLY A 43 -1.48 -6.22 12.82
CA GLY A 43 -2.87 -5.96 13.14
C GLY A 43 -3.16 -6.15 14.63
N TYR A 44 -4.28 -5.61 15.09
CA TYR A 44 -4.70 -5.73 16.50
C TYR A 44 -5.07 -7.17 16.92
N ARG A 45 -5.19 -8.10 15.96
CA ARG A 45 -5.45 -9.53 16.22
C ARG A 45 -4.19 -10.35 15.94
N PRO A 46 -3.97 -11.45 16.69
CA PRO A 46 -2.96 -12.43 16.35
C PRO A 46 -3.07 -12.88 14.88
N SER A 47 -1.93 -13.08 14.24
CA SER A 47 -1.80 -13.50 12.84
C SER A 47 -2.39 -12.58 11.77
N VAL A 48 -2.72 -11.31 12.09
CA VAL A 48 -3.24 -10.35 11.11
C VAL A 48 -2.20 -9.26 10.80
N VAL A 49 -2.12 -8.85 9.53
CA VAL A 49 -1.40 -7.65 9.07
C VAL A 49 -2.41 -6.65 8.53
N SER A 50 -2.20 -5.35 8.77
CA SER A 50 -3.13 -4.27 8.44
C SER A 50 -2.42 -3.10 7.76
N THR A 51 -3.08 -2.51 6.77
CA THR A 51 -2.74 -1.20 6.19
C THR A 51 -4.01 -0.37 6.14
N SER A 52 -4.16 0.56 7.11
CA SER A 52 -5.24 1.54 7.10
C SER A 52 -4.82 2.83 6.39
N LEU A 53 -5.78 3.61 5.90
CA LEU A 53 -5.49 4.89 5.26
C LEU A 53 -4.76 5.90 6.18
N PRO A 54 -5.10 6.02 7.48
CA PRO A 54 -4.31 6.82 8.42
C PRO A 54 -2.87 6.33 8.59
N HIS A 55 -2.60 5.02 8.53
CA HIS A 55 -1.22 4.50 8.60
C HIS A 55 -0.40 4.94 7.37
N LEU A 56 -0.99 4.91 6.17
CA LEU A 56 -0.34 5.43 4.96
C LEU A 56 -0.03 6.94 5.10
N ALA A 57 -0.99 7.74 5.58
CA ALA A 57 -0.78 9.18 5.78
C ALA A 57 0.31 9.48 6.82
N ALA A 58 0.37 8.73 7.92
CA ALA A 58 1.34 8.90 9.00
C ALA A 58 2.77 8.48 8.62
N THR A 59 2.93 7.53 7.69
CA THR A 59 4.24 6.97 7.28
C THR A 59 4.83 7.64 6.03
N GLY A 60 4.38 8.86 5.68
CA GLY A 60 4.77 9.55 4.44
C GLY A 60 4.18 8.95 3.15
N CYS A 61 3.53 7.79 3.26
CA CYS A 61 2.96 7.00 2.17
C CYS A 61 1.58 7.50 1.68
N GLY A 62 1.11 8.67 2.11
CA GLY A 62 -0.24 9.17 1.84
C GLY A 62 -0.62 9.27 0.35
N HIS A 63 0.36 9.28 -0.55
CA HIS A 63 0.15 9.24 -2.00
C HIS A 63 -0.37 7.87 -2.48
N LEU A 64 -0.03 6.78 -1.78
CA LEU A 64 -0.54 5.41 -2.03
C LEU A 64 -2.01 5.23 -1.62
N LEU A 65 -2.67 6.29 -1.16
CA LEU A 65 -4.12 6.34 -0.93
C LEU A 65 -4.92 6.46 -2.23
N LEU A 66 -4.34 7.03 -3.29
CA LEU A 66 -5.03 7.30 -4.54
C LEU A 66 -5.68 6.08 -5.21
N PRO A 67 -5.05 4.88 -5.25
CA PRO A 67 -5.69 3.66 -5.74
C PRO A 67 -6.99 3.26 -5.01
N PHE A 68 -7.18 3.73 -3.77
CA PHE A 68 -8.39 3.44 -2.99
C PHE A 68 -9.55 4.37 -3.35
N VAL A 69 -9.29 5.61 -3.81
CA VAL A 69 -10.33 6.63 -4.03
C VAL A 69 -11.44 6.15 -4.98
N PRO A 70 -11.16 5.68 -6.22
CA PRO A 70 -12.21 5.18 -7.12
C PRO A 70 -12.85 3.87 -6.63
N VAL A 71 -12.20 3.14 -5.72
CA VAL A 71 -12.77 1.92 -5.12
C VAL A 71 -13.74 2.28 -3.99
N ARG A 72 -13.39 3.25 -3.13
CA ARG A 72 -14.22 3.81 -2.06
C ARG A 72 -15.50 4.41 -2.62
N GLU A 73 -15.38 5.24 -3.65
CA GLU A 73 -16.49 5.88 -4.34
C GLU A 73 -17.46 4.85 -4.94
N ARG A 74 -16.97 3.95 -5.81
CA ARG A 74 -17.80 2.90 -6.40
C ARG A 74 -18.42 1.94 -5.38
N LEU A 75 -17.76 1.70 -4.23
CA LEU A 75 -18.31 0.88 -3.14
C LEU A 75 -19.44 1.62 -2.42
N ARG A 76 -19.27 2.92 -2.14
CA ARG A 76 -20.32 3.76 -1.55
C ARG A 76 -21.56 3.74 -2.45
N ASP A 77 -21.41 4.04 -3.73
CA ASP A 77 -22.52 4.06 -4.69
C ASP A 77 -23.26 2.70 -4.75
N ALA A 78 -22.52 1.60 -4.68
CA ALA A 78 -23.09 0.25 -4.66
C ALA A 78 -23.80 -0.10 -3.34
N VAL A 79 -23.32 0.39 -2.21
CA VAL A 79 -23.96 0.27 -0.88
C VAL A 79 -25.25 1.08 -0.86
N GLU A 80 -25.19 2.36 -1.27
CA GLU A 80 -26.32 3.27 -1.32
C GLU A 80 -27.43 2.77 -2.25
N SER A 81 -27.07 2.30 -3.45
CA SER A 81 -28.01 1.72 -4.41
C SER A 81 -28.61 0.39 -3.94
N PHE A 82 -27.92 -0.39 -3.10
CA PHE A 82 -28.42 -1.68 -2.61
C PHE A 82 -29.36 -1.54 -1.40
N PHE A 83 -29.10 -0.57 -0.53
CA PHE A 83 -29.92 -0.31 0.67
C PHE A 83 -30.93 0.83 0.51
N ASP A 84 -31.05 1.41 -0.70
CA ASP A 84 -31.93 2.55 -1.02
C ASP A 84 -31.69 3.75 -0.08
N CYS A 85 -30.41 4.13 0.08
CA CYS A 85 -29.96 5.19 0.99
C CYS A 85 -28.95 6.13 0.31
N LEU A 86 -29.31 6.61 -0.88
CA LEU A 86 -28.54 7.56 -1.68
C LEU A 86 -28.15 8.81 -0.87
N PHE A 87 -26.85 9.13 -0.87
CA PHE A 87 -26.23 10.25 -0.16
C PHE A 87 -26.40 10.25 1.37
N ASP A 88 -26.75 9.11 1.97
CA ASP A 88 -27.04 8.96 3.42
C ASP A 88 -25.94 8.16 4.17
N VAL A 89 -24.80 7.84 3.53
CA VAL A 89 -23.71 7.09 4.18
C VAL A 89 -22.32 7.72 4.02
N PHE A 90 -21.59 7.72 5.12
CA PHE A 90 -20.18 8.10 5.23
C PHE A 90 -19.31 6.85 5.32
N ILE A 91 -18.04 6.95 4.92
CA ILE A 91 -17.06 5.87 5.11
C ILE A 91 -16.47 6.01 6.51
N GLU A 92 -16.70 5.02 7.37
CA GLU A 92 -16.21 5.01 8.76
C GLU A 92 -14.76 4.51 8.85
N PHE A 93 -14.40 3.56 8.00
CA PHE A 93 -13.09 2.92 8.01
C PHE A 93 -12.75 2.35 6.63
N THR A 94 -11.49 2.50 6.22
CA THR A 94 -10.92 1.82 5.05
C THR A 94 -9.59 1.16 5.41
N GLY A 95 -9.47 -0.15 5.19
CA GLY A 95 -8.21 -0.86 5.43
C GLY A 95 -8.03 -2.14 4.61
N LEU A 96 -6.79 -2.39 4.20
CA LEU A 96 -6.36 -3.67 3.67
C LEU A 96 -5.90 -4.57 4.83
N ILE A 97 -6.54 -5.72 4.96
CA ILE A 97 -6.34 -6.69 6.03
C ILE A 97 -5.88 -8.00 5.42
N SER A 98 -4.68 -8.46 5.78
CA SER A 98 -4.19 -9.79 5.46
C SER A 98 -4.34 -10.71 6.66
N TRP A 99 -5.12 -11.77 6.46
CA TRP A 99 -5.31 -12.86 7.41
C TRP A 99 -4.23 -13.90 7.09
N CYS A 100 -3.18 -13.96 7.88
CA CYS A 100 -2.07 -14.91 7.66
C CYS A 100 -2.40 -16.27 8.27
N LYS A 101 -1.52 -17.27 8.10
CA LYS A 101 -1.74 -18.60 8.70
C LYS A 101 -2.08 -18.56 10.20
N GLY A 102 -3.07 -19.35 10.59
CA GLY A 102 -3.63 -19.40 11.95
C GLY A 102 -4.59 -18.24 12.28
N ALA A 103 -4.66 -17.21 11.43
CA ALA A 103 -5.65 -16.14 11.60
C ALA A 103 -7.06 -16.69 11.35
N SER A 104 -7.91 -16.48 12.34
CA SER A 104 -9.35 -16.63 12.23
C SER A 104 -10.01 -15.48 12.97
N ILE A 105 -11.26 -15.21 12.65
CA ILE A 105 -12.14 -14.54 13.60
C ILE A 105 -13.28 -15.49 13.89
N GLY A 106 -13.50 -15.74 15.17
CA GLY A 106 -14.65 -16.50 15.63
C GLY A 106 -15.94 -15.90 15.08
N TRP A 107 -16.99 -16.71 15.11
CA TRP A 107 -18.27 -16.27 14.62
C TRP A 107 -18.80 -15.03 15.35
N HIS A 108 -19.01 -13.94 14.62
CA HIS A 108 -19.42 -12.63 15.09
C HIS A 108 -20.34 -11.99 14.03
N SER A 109 -21.15 -11.02 14.41
CA SER A 109 -21.51 -9.92 13.51
C SER A 109 -20.63 -8.76 13.96
N ASP A 110 -20.60 -7.67 13.21
CA ASP A 110 -20.02 -6.45 13.76
C ASP A 110 -20.85 -5.99 15.00
N ASP A 111 -22.13 -6.42 15.07
CA ASP A 111 -22.92 -6.69 16.29
C ASP A 111 -23.20 -8.20 16.60
N ASN A 112 -22.18 -9.05 16.86
CA ASN A 112 -22.26 -10.34 17.61
C ASN A 112 -23.09 -11.61 17.10
N LYS A 113 -22.38 -12.68 16.62
CA LYS A 113 -22.61 -14.18 16.55
C LYS A 113 -23.35 -14.99 15.42
N PRO A 114 -22.70 -16.00 14.74
CA PRO A 114 -23.10 -16.83 13.49
C PRO A 114 -23.20 -16.50 11.92
N TYR A 115 -22.28 -16.90 10.96
CA TYR A 115 -22.54 -17.40 9.52
C TYR A 115 -22.01 -16.75 8.13
N LEU A 116 -20.82 -17.13 7.58
CA LEU A 116 -20.31 -16.91 6.17
C LEU A 116 -19.17 -17.88 5.72
N ARG A 117 -19.18 -18.39 4.47
CA ARG A 117 -18.07 -19.12 3.77
C ARG A 117 -18.15 -18.95 2.23
N GLN A 118 -17.00 -19.03 1.53
CA GLN A 118 -16.75 -18.79 0.06
C GLN A 118 -16.66 -17.32 -0.40
N ARG A 119 -15.54 -16.94 -1.07
CA ARG A 119 -15.36 -15.71 -1.90
C ARG A 119 -14.23 -15.92 -2.92
N ALA A 120 -14.25 -15.22 -4.06
CA ALA A 120 -13.19 -15.19 -5.07
C ALA A 120 -12.39 -13.86 -5.09
N PHE A 121 -11.29 -13.82 -5.84
CA PHE A 121 -10.24 -12.76 -5.82
C PHE A 121 -10.67 -11.35 -6.28
N THR A 122 -11.90 -11.15 -6.77
CA THR A 122 -12.40 -9.86 -7.29
C THR A 122 -13.80 -9.52 -6.76
N ASP A 123 -14.29 -10.29 -5.80
CA ASP A 123 -15.68 -10.25 -5.36
C ASP A 123 -15.87 -9.42 -4.08
N VAL A 124 -16.86 -8.54 -4.10
CA VAL A 124 -17.31 -7.78 -2.92
C VAL A 124 -18.55 -8.45 -2.33
N VAL A 125 -18.66 -8.51 -1.01
CA VAL A 125 -19.92 -8.86 -0.33
C VAL A 125 -20.32 -7.71 0.57
N ILE A 126 -21.51 -7.16 0.35
CA ILE A 126 -22.13 -6.11 1.14
C ILE A 126 -23.19 -6.75 2.02
N TYR A 127 -23.23 -6.37 3.29
CA TYR A 127 -24.17 -6.81 4.32
C TYR A 127 -24.26 -5.75 5.41
N THR A 128 -25.33 -5.72 6.20
CA THR A 128 -25.45 -4.79 7.34
C THR A 128 -24.62 -5.27 8.54
N ALA A 129 -24.17 -4.39 9.42
CA ALA A 129 -23.36 -4.75 10.59
C ALA A 129 -24.13 -5.54 11.68
N ASP A 130 -25.46 -5.47 11.65
CA ASP A 130 -26.34 -5.87 12.75
C ASP A 130 -26.34 -7.37 13.10
N ASN A 131 -26.97 -7.72 14.22
CA ASN A 131 -27.04 -9.06 14.80
C ASN A 131 -27.76 -10.14 13.96
N ARG A 132 -28.15 -9.82 12.72
CA ARG A 132 -28.77 -10.71 11.74
C ARG A 132 -27.82 -10.97 10.55
N ASN A 133 -26.87 -10.07 10.31
CA ASN A 133 -25.89 -10.15 9.22
C ASN A 133 -24.49 -10.52 9.70
N VAL A 134 -24.38 -11.81 9.93
CA VAL A 134 -23.43 -12.36 10.84
C VAL A 134 -22.51 -13.34 10.11
N HIS A 135 -21.25 -13.44 10.51
CA HIS A 135 -20.16 -14.00 9.72
C HIS A 135 -18.94 -14.52 10.53
N CYS A 136 -17.95 -15.09 9.84
CA CYS A 136 -16.61 -15.34 10.38
C CYS A 136 -15.58 -15.20 9.25
N VAL A 137 -14.30 -15.24 9.63
CA VAL A 137 -13.23 -15.72 8.75
C VAL A 137 -12.78 -17.05 9.34
N THR A 138 -13.04 -18.13 8.60
CA THR A 138 -12.49 -19.46 8.90
C THR A 138 -10.97 -19.39 8.90
N GLU A 139 -10.33 -20.20 9.75
CA GLU A 139 -8.88 -20.24 9.87
C GLU A 139 -8.18 -20.36 8.51
N VAL A 140 -7.21 -19.47 8.28
CA VAL A 140 -6.30 -19.54 7.14
C VAL A 140 -5.26 -20.61 7.45
N THR A 141 -5.31 -21.73 6.73
CA THR A 141 -4.43 -22.89 6.99
C THR A 141 -3.04 -22.75 6.36
N GLU A 142 -2.91 -21.91 5.34
CA GLU A 142 -1.70 -21.70 4.55
C GLU A 142 -1.72 -20.31 3.89
N GLY A 143 -0.54 -19.68 3.80
CA GLY A 143 -0.36 -18.41 3.12
C GLY A 143 -1.09 -17.25 3.79
N GLU A 144 -1.40 -16.23 2.98
CA GLU A 144 -2.07 -15.01 3.43
C GLU A 144 -3.33 -14.72 2.59
N ARG A 145 -4.44 -14.39 3.25
CA ARG A 145 -5.69 -13.99 2.61
C ARG A 145 -5.88 -12.48 2.74
N LEU A 146 -5.62 -11.75 1.67
CA LEU A 146 -5.84 -10.31 1.60
C LEU A 146 -7.33 -9.96 1.42
N THR A 147 -7.78 -8.90 2.08
CA THR A 147 -9.12 -8.32 1.97
C THR A 147 -9.05 -6.80 2.06
N LEU A 148 -9.78 -6.10 1.18
CA LEU A 148 -10.14 -4.70 1.41
C LEU A 148 -11.44 -4.68 2.23
N THR A 149 -11.41 -4.00 3.37
CA THR A 149 -12.55 -3.83 4.28
C THR A 149 -12.92 -2.36 4.34
N LEU A 150 -14.19 -2.05 4.05
CA LEU A 150 -14.80 -0.74 4.28
C LEU A 150 -15.97 -0.90 5.24
N TRP A 151 -16.10 0.04 6.17
CA TRP A 151 -17.31 0.22 6.99
C TRP A 151 -18.04 1.49 6.58
N PHE A 152 -19.36 1.45 6.62
CA PHE A 152 -20.25 2.54 6.23
C PHE A 152 -21.20 2.87 7.38
N THR A 153 -21.41 4.16 7.61
CA THR A 153 -22.18 4.68 8.74
C THR A 153 -23.09 5.81 8.30
N ARG A 154 -24.21 6.02 8.99
CA ARG A 154 -25.08 7.20 8.79
C ARG A 154 -24.73 8.36 9.73
N ASP A 155 -23.86 8.13 10.71
CA ASP A 155 -23.43 9.15 11.65
C ASP A 155 -22.13 9.80 11.18
N ARG A 156 -22.24 11.06 10.73
CA ARG A 156 -21.12 11.87 10.23
C ARG A 156 -19.99 12.07 11.25
N ALA A 157 -20.22 11.87 12.56
CA ALA A 157 -19.14 11.91 13.55
C ALA A 157 -18.08 10.81 13.32
N TYR A 158 -18.48 9.70 12.71
CA TYR A 158 -17.62 8.55 12.43
C TYR A 158 -16.91 8.61 11.08
N ASP A 159 -17.23 9.59 10.22
CA ASP A 159 -16.58 9.80 8.91
C ASP A 159 -15.04 9.82 9.01
N GLU A 160 -14.39 9.00 8.18
CA GLU A 160 -12.95 8.84 8.06
C GLU A 160 -12.30 10.04 7.35
N ASP A 161 -13.00 10.66 6.38
CA ASP A 161 -12.41 11.63 5.47
C ASP A 161 -11.89 12.90 6.16
N PRO A 162 -12.63 13.59 7.05
CA PRO A 162 -12.12 14.80 7.71
C PRO A 162 -10.87 14.53 8.58
N LYS A 163 -10.84 13.36 9.22
CA LYS A 163 -9.72 12.91 10.06
C LYS A 163 -8.48 12.67 9.19
N LEU A 164 -8.66 11.96 8.09
CA LEU A 164 -7.63 11.62 7.12
C LEU A 164 -7.08 12.86 6.39
N LEU A 165 -7.93 13.81 6.01
CA LEU A 165 -7.54 15.09 5.41
C LEU A 165 -6.73 15.96 6.39
N THR A 166 -7.04 15.90 7.69
CA THR A 166 -6.23 16.55 8.73
C THR A 166 -4.81 15.97 8.77
N PHE A 167 -4.64 14.64 8.70
CA PHE A 167 -3.30 14.03 8.60
C PHE A 167 -2.59 14.38 7.30
N LEU A 168 -3.26 14.27 6.15
CA LEU A 168 -2.66 14.52 4.83
C LEU A 168 -2.19 15.98 4.68
N SER A 169 -2.93 16.95 5.22
CA SER A 169 -2.54 18.36 5.23
C SER A 169 -1.34 18.63 6.14
N GLN A 170 -1.32 18.09 7.36
CA GLN A 170 -0.17 18.22 8.26
C GLN A 170 1.11 17.63 7.65
N THR A 171 1.07 16.40 7.11
CA THR A 171 2.22 15.76 6.47
C THR A 171 2.67 16.50 5.19
N SER A 172 1.77 17.21 4.51
CA SER A 172 2.11 18.01 3.32
C SER A 172 2.75 19.36 3.67
N LEU A 173 2.35 19.98 4.79
CA LEU A 173 2.91 21.25 5.26
C LEU A 173 4.30 21.09 5.89
N ASN A 174 4.60 19.93 6.50
CA ASN A 174 5.88 19.64 7.13
C ASN A 174 7.02 19.29 6.15
N CYS A 175 6.78 19.37 4.83
CA CYS A 175 7.77 19.05 3.81
C CYS A 175 8.57 20.31 3.43
N GLU A 176 9.75 20.48 4.03
CA GLU A 176 10.66 21.58 3.69
C GLU A 176 11.05 21.57 2.19
N PRO A 177 11.29 22.73 1.54
CA PRO A 177 11.41 22.81 0.08
C PRO A 177 12.69 22.23 -0.54
N THR A 178 13.63 21.73 0.27
CA THR A 178 14.99 21.39 -0.16
C THR A 178 15.27 19.89 -0.18
N GLU A 179 15.42 19.38 -1.40
CA GLU A 179 16.15 18.16 -1.80
C GLU A 179 15.61 16.79 -1.38
N GLN A 180 14.80 16.66 -0.31
CA GLN A 180 14.27 15.35 0.08
C GLN A 180 13.04 14.96 -0.76
N LYS A 181 13.15 13.84 -1.50
CA LYS A 181 12.04 13.23 -2.26
C LYS A 181 10.82 12.99 -1.36
N SER A 182 9.77 13.78 -1.52
CA SER A 182 8.61 13.87 -0.60
C SER A 182 7.62 12.68 -0.65
N TYR A 183 8.01 11.63 -1.36
CA TYR A 183 7.33 10.33 -1.46
C TYR A 183 8.12 9.20 -0.78
N ILE A 184 9.34 9.45 -0.29
CA ILE A 184 10.12 8.46 0.47
C ILE A 184 9.40 8.18 1.79
N PRO A 185 9.14 6.90 2.12
CA PRO A 185 8.39 6.54 3.32
C PRO A 185 9.21 6.78 4.60
N LEU A 186 8.51 7.12 5.66
CA LEU A 186 9.03 7.19 7.03
C LEU A 186 8.37 6.05 7.82
N PRO A 187 9.11 5.03 8.29
CA PRO A 187 8.51 3.94 9.04
C PRO A 187 7.89 4.43 10.35
N ALA A 188 6.80 3.78 10.76
CA ALA A 188 6.31 3.90 12.12
C ALA A 188 7.32 3.30 13.12
N SER A 189 7.07 3.46 14.43
CA SER A 189 7.87 2.80 15.46
C SER A 189 7.94 1.28 15.24
N ASP A 190 9.12 0.68 15.41
CA ASP A 190 9.36 -0.69 14.91
C ASP A 190 8.49 -1.78 15.57
N ASN A 191 7.98 -1.52 16.78
CA ASN A 191 6.97 -2.36 17.43
C ASN A 191 5.68 -2.53 16.59
N MET A 192 5.36 -1.59 15.70
CA MET A 192 4.24 -1.69 14.75
C MET A 192 4.51 -2.70 13.64
N TYR A 193 5.77 -3.02 13.33
CA TYR A 193 6.16 -4.02 12.33
C TYR A 193 6.49 -5.38 12.94
N TRP A 194 6.47 -5.50 14.28
CA TRP A 194 6.72 -6.76 14.96
C TRP A 194 5.49 -7.68 14.93
N PHE A 195 5.60 -8.79 14.21
CA PHE A 195 4.58 -9.82 14.13
C PHE A 195 4.84 -10.91 15.18
N SER A 196 4.04 -10.93 16.24
CA SER A 196 4.08 -11.99 17.27
C SER A 196 3.27 -13.22 16.86
N TYR A 197 3.85 -14.41 17.04
CA TYR A 197 3.18 -15.69 16.83
C TYR A 197 3.64 -16.72 17.86
N ASP A 198 2.71 -17.26 18.65
CA ASP A 198 2.95 -18.10 19.83
C ASP A 198 4.01 -17.52 20.78
N GLN A 199 5.19 -18.14 20.87
CA GLN A 199 6.32 -17.72 21.72
C GLN A 199 7.47 -17.07 20.92
N SER A 200 7.21 -16.71 19.66
CA SER A 200 8.21 -16.18 18.72
C SER A 200 7.63 -14.97 17.96
N GLY A 201 8.43 -14.42 17.06
CA GLY A 201 8.00 -13.33 16.19
C GLY A 201 9.05 -12.96 15.16
N PHE A 202 8.73 -11.98 14.34
CA PHE A 202 9.62 -11.41 13.33
C PHE A 202 9.20 -10.00 12.94
N ASP A 203 10.13 -9.20 12.42
CA ASP A 203 9.81 -7.98 11.70
C ASP A 203 9.18 -8.28 10.33
N ILE A 204 8.01 -7.72 10.05
CA ILE A 204 7.24 -7.94 8.81
C ILE A 204 8.04 -7.50 7.57
N ARG A 205 8.83 -6.43 7.65
CA ARG A 205 9.59 -5.88 6.53
C ARG A 205 10.71 -6.83 6.15
N CYS A 206 11.50 -7.26 7.14
CA CYS A 206 12.52 -8.30 6.99
C CYS A 206 11.93 -9.59 6.43
N ALA A 207 10.81 -10.05 6.98
CA ALA A 207 10.13 -11.26 6.54
C ALA A 207 9.67 -11.20 5.08
N ARG A 208 9.07 -10.08 4.65
CA ARG A 208 8.58 -9.91 3.27
C ARG A 208 9.70 -9.75 2.25
N VAL A 209 10.82 -9.08 2.60
CA VAL A 209 12.01 -9.00 1.73
C VAL A 209 12.70 -10.37 1.62
N HIS A 210 12.85 -11.09 2.74
CA HIS A 210 13.42 -12.44 2.76
C HIS A 210 12.56 -13.48 2.02
N ALA A 211 11.23 -13.40 2.13
CA ALA A 211 10.34 -14.28 1.38
C ALA A 211 10.49 -14.14 -0.15
N LEU A 212 11.02 -13.01 -0.62
CA LEU A 212 11.34 -12.72 -2.02
C LEU A 212 12.83 -12.98 -2.36
N GLY A 213 13.58 -13.62 -1.46
CA GLY A 213 14.97 -14.04 -1.69
C GLY A 213 15.99 -12.91 -1.64
N LEU A 214 15.70 -11.84 -0.89
CA LEU A 214 16.57 -10.69 -0.66
C LEU A 214 16.83 -10.51 0.84
N SER A 215 17.92 -9.86 1.23
CA SER A 215 18.21 -9.47 2.62
C SER A 215 18.65 -8.01 2.72
N PHE A 216 18.58 -7.43 3.92
CA PHE A 216 19.08 -6.09 4.19
C PHE A 216 20.57 -6.14 4.55
N HIS A 217 21.34 -5.19 4.00
CA HIS A 217 22.77 -5.02 4.25
C HIS A 217 23.01 -3.61 4.80
N SER A 218 23.74 -3.47 5.90
CA SER A 218 24.07 -2.15 6.46
C SER A 218 24.94 -1.34 5.50
N SER A 219 24.67 -0.04 5.35
CA SER A 219 25.56 0.87 4.61
C SER A 219 26.80 1.29 5.41
N SER A 220 26.83 1.05 6.73
CA SER A 220 27.86 1.57 7.64
C SER A 220 29.26 0.95 7.50
N GLY A 221 29.44 -0.06 6.65
CA GLY A 221 30.66 -0.86 6.56
C GLY A 221 31.80 -0.32 5.68
N GLU A 222 31.59 0.78 4.92
CA GLU A 222 32.56 1.21 3.89
C GLU A 222 33.64 2.20 4.37
N TYR A 223 33.54 2.71 5.60
CA TYR A 223 34.57 3.56 6.18
C TYR A 223 35.42 2.79 7.20
N ASN A 224 36.72 2.67 6.88
CA ASN A 224 37.74 1.96 7.66
C ASN A 224 37.76 2.33 9.15
N THR A 225 37.04 1.61 10.01
CA THR A 225 37.40 1.41 11.42
C THR A 225 36.93 0.03 11.85
N SER A 226 37.83 -0.79 12.41
CA SER A 226 37.60 -2.21 12.70
C SER A 226 36.77 -2.48 13.97
N VAL A 227 35.73 -1.68 14.20
CA VAL A 227 34.81 -1.80 15.34
C VAL A 227 33.40 -1.47 14.82
N LEU A 228 32.58 -2.51 14.60
CA LEU A 228 31.13 -2.32 14.62
C LEU A 228 30.78 -1.74 16.00
N PRO A 229 30.00 -0.64 16.11
CA PRO A 229 29.49 -0.22 17.40
C PRO A 229 28.64 -1.37 17.95
N ALA A 230 29.07 -1.96 19.06
CA ALA A 230 28.56 -3.24 19.56
C ALA A 230 27.18 -3.14 20.25
N GLU A 231 26.41 -2.10 19.93
CA GLU A 231 25.31 -1.56 20.76
C GLU A 231 24.04 -1.21 19.94
N ASP A 232 24.10 -1.12 18.60
CA ASP A 232 22.90 -0.85 17.79
C ASP A 232 22.00 -2.10 17.72
N ASP A 233 20.75 -2.00 18.18
CA ASP A 233 19.73 -3.06 18.00
C ASP A 233 19.53 -3.31 16.49
N PRO A 234 19.58 -4.58 16.01
CA PRO A 234 19.30 -4.90 14.61
C PRO A 234 17.97 -4.38 14.07
N ILE A 235 17.00 -4.11 14.94
CA ILE A 235 15.72 -3.47 14.60
C ILE A 235 15.91 -1.97 14.34
N GLU A 236 16.68 -1.23 15.14
CA GLU A 236 16.94 0.20 14.91
C GLU A 236 17.65 0.45 13.57
N LEU A 237 18.49 -0.49 13.14
CA LEU A 237 19.17 -0.44 11.84
C LEU A 237 18.18 -0.47 10.66
N LEU A 238 16.94 -0.95 10.84
CA LEU A 238 15.89 -0.92 9.82
C LEU A 238 15.31 0.49 9.59
N GLY A 239 15.51 1.41 10.53
CA GLY A 239 15.18 2.84 10.37
C GLY A 239 16.30 3.66 9.72
N LYS A 240 17.52 3.12 9.62
CA LYS A 240 18.71 3.78 9.06
C LYS A 240 18.88 3.45 7.57
N GLN A 241 19.78 4.17 6.89
CA GLN A 241 20.13 3.89 5.50
C GLN A 241 20.70 2.47 5.32
N LEU A 242 20.27 1.77 4.27
CA LEU A 242 20.66 0.38 4.02
C LEU A 242 20.68 0.04 2.52
N ARG A 243 21.32 -1.07 2.18
CA ARG A 243 21.34 -1.67 0.83
C ARG A 243 20.56 -2.98 0.81
N LEU A 244 20.22 -3.43 -0.39
CA LEU A 244 19.67 -4.77 -0.63
C LEU A 244 20.78 -5.75 -1.03
N ARG A 245 20.63 -7.01 -0.60
CA ARG A 245 21.54 -8.11 -0.90
C ARG A 245 20.77 -9.32 -1.43
N ARG A 246 21.39 -10.10 -2.32
CA ARG A 246 20.89 -11.40 -2.79
C ARG A 246 22.05 -12.38 -2.97
N GLY A 247 22.12 -13.41 -2.14
CA GLY A 247 23.28 -14.31 -2.13
C GLY A 247 24.55 -13.57 -1.71
N ASP A 248 25.58 -13.53 -2.55
CA ASP A 248 26.81 -12.74 -2.31
C ASP A 248 26.81 -11.36 -2.98
N ASP A 249 25.74 -11.02 -3.72
CA ASP A 249 25.61 -9.77 -4.45
C ASP A 249 24.94 -8.69 -3.59
N VAL A 250 25.60 -7.54 -3.44
CA VAL A 250 25.02 -6.34 -2.84
C VAL A 250 24.70 -5.32 -3.93
N PHE A 251 23.51 -4.73 -3.87
CA PHE A 251 23.04 -3.69 -4.77
C PHE A 251 23.44 -2.31 -4.21
N ASP A 252 24.14 -1.51 -5.01
CA ASP A 252 24.83 -0.32 -4.49
C ASP A 252 23.92 0.86 -4.13
N GLU A 253 22.71 0.94 -4.71
CA GLU A 253 21.73 1.97 -4.37
C GLU A 253 21.36 1.92 -2.89
N ILE A 254 21.46 3.08 -2.23
CA ILE A 254 21.20 3.23 -0.80
C ILE A 254 19.73 3.62 -0.59
N PHE A 255 18.97 2.70 0.01
CA PHE A 255 17.62 2.97 0.46
C PHE A 255 17.65 3.72 1.78
N SER A 256 16.74 4.67 1.92
CA SER A 256 16.64 5.56 3.09
C SER A 256 16.30 4.82 4.39
N ASN A 257 15.59 3.70 4.28
CA ASN A 257 15.20 2.79 5.36
C ASN A 257 14.62 1.48 4.77
N SER A 258 14.33 0.51 5.64
CA SER A 258 13.71 -0.79 5.30
C SER A 258 12.36 -0.69 4.58
N LEU A 259 11.54 0.33 4.89
CA LEU A 259 10.22 0.52 4.29
C LEU A 259 10.32 1.01 2.84
N HIS A 260 11.26 1.91 2.55
CA HIS A 260 11.62 2.33 1.19
C HIS A 260 12.13 1.13 0.37
N ALA A 261 13.08 0.36 0.90
CA ALA A 261 13.59 -0.83 0.23
C ALA A 261 12.49 -1.88 -0.04
N LEU A 262 11.61 -2.15 0.95
CA LEU A 262 10.48 -3.06 0.79
C LEU A 262 9.49 -2.58 -0.29
N GLN A 263 9.16 -1.28 -0.34
CA GLN A 263 8.28 -0.72 -1.37
C GLN A 263 8.83 -0.97 -2.78
N VAL A 264 10.12 -0.71 -3.02
CA VAL A 264 10.75 -0.97 -4.32
C VAL A 264 10.77 -2.47 -4.64
N VAL A 265 11.06 -3.34 -3.66
CA VAL A 265 11.04 -4.79 -3.86
C VAL A 265 9.64 -5.30 -4.23
N GLN A 266 8.59 -4.89 -3.52
CA GLN A 266 7.22 -5.30 -3.86
C GLN A 266 6.78 -4.73 -5.22
N PHE A 267 7.18 -3.50 -5.56
CA PHE A 267 6.90 -2.89 -6.86
C PHE A 267 7.58 -3.66 -8.01
N TYR A 268 8.83 -4.08 -7.82
CA TYR A 268 9.54 -4.95 -8.77
C TYR A 268 8.73 -6.22 -9.06
N TYR A 269 8.27 -6.94 -8.04
CA TYR A 269 7.50 -8.18 -8.24
C TYR A 269 6.10 -7.93 -8.83
N TRP A 270 5.46 -6.80 -8.55
CA TRP A 270 4.22 -6.40 -9.23
C TRP A 270 4.43 -6.16 -10.74
N LYS A 271 5.49 -5.43 -11.10
CA LYS A 271 5.80 -5.04 -12.50
C LYS A 271 6.72 -6.02 -13.24
N ALA A 272 7.19 -7.09 -12.61
CA ALA A 272 8.04 -8.12 -13.23
C ALA A 272 7.47 -8.71 -14.55
N PRO A 273 6.15 -8.96 -14.70
CA PRO A 273 5.61 -9.40 -15.99
C PRO A 273 5.72 -8.35 -17.11
N GLU A 274 5.65 -7.06 -16.77
CA GLU A 274 5.84 -5.95 -17.71
C GLU A 274 7.32 -5.80 -18.09
N LEU A 275 8.22 -5.92 -17.12
CA LEU A 275 9.67 -5.91 -17.34
C LEU A 275 10.11 -7.09 -18.21
N ALA A 276 9.62 -8.30 -17.93
CA ALA A 276 9.87 -9.50 -18.73
C ALA A 276 9.35 -9.35 -20.17
N ALA A 277 8.14 -8.82 -20.36
CA ALA A 277 7.58 -8.57 -21.70
C ALA A 277 8.39 -7.56 -22.52
N ARG A 278 9.12 -6.64 -21.86
CA ARG A 278 10.05 -5.71 -22.51
C ARG A 278 11.41 -6.34 -22.87
N ARG A 279 11.75 -7.52 -22.34
CA ARG A 279 12.96 -8.28 -22.73
C ARG A 279 12.78 -9.04 -24.05
N GLU A 280 11.56 -9.41 -24.41
CA GLU A 280 11.28 -10.17 -25.62
C GLU A 280 11.71 -9.38 -26.87
N PRO A 281 12.64 -9.90 -27.69
CA PRO A 281 13.14 -9.17 -28.84
C PRO A 281 12.03 -8.99 -29.88
N SER A 282 11.83 -7.75 -30.33
CA SER A 282 11.07 -7.51 -31.54
C SER A 282 11.68 -8.33 -32.68
N VAL A 283 10.85 -9.12 -33.37
CA VAL A 283 11.26 -10.22 -34.28
C VAL A 283 12.04 -9.75 -35.54
N PHE A 284 12.40 -8.46 -35.63
CA PHE A 284 13.17 -7.88 -36.72
C PHE A 284 14.37 -7.04 -36.25
N GLY A 285 15.53 -7.69 -36.14
CA GLY A 285 16.80 -7.12 -36.59
C GLY A 285 17.66 -6.34 -35.58
N SER A 286 18.96 -6.66 -35.61
CA SER A 286 20.08 -6.00 -34.91
C SER A 286 20.19 -6.24 -33.40
N GLY A 287 21.32 -6.82 -32.99
CA GLY A 287 21.61 -7.20 -31.62
C GLY A 287 22.08 -6.05 -30.73
N THR A 288 21.13 -5.28 -30.21
CA THR A 288 21.25 -4.60 -28.91
C THR A 288 19.84 -4.42 -28.36
N VAL A 289 19.53 -5.06 -27.23
CA VAL A 289 18.22 -4.87 -26.56
C VAL A 289 18.12 -3.40 -26.16
N PRO A 290 17.15 -2.62 -26.68
CA PRO A 290 17.01 -1.23 -26.30
C PRO A 290 16.32 -1.18 -24.94
N TYR A 291 17.11 -1.18 -23.86
CA TYR A 291 16.61 -0.74 -22.57
C TYR A 291 16.02 0.67 -22.74
N PRO A 292 14.76 0.91 -22.35
CA PRO A 292 14.15 2.21 -22.52
C PRO A 292 14.93 3.24 -21.69
N ILE A 293 15.19 4.40 -22.28
CA ILE A 293 15.69 5.56 -21.55
C ILE A 293 14.56 6.02 -20.63
N ILE A 294 14.55 5.50 -19.40
CA ILE A 294 13.73 6.07 -18.33
C ILE A 294 14.40 7.38 -17.96
N HIS A 295 13.77 8.49 -18.33
CA HIS A 295 14.25 9.83 -17.99
C HIS A 295 14.17 10.03 -16.48
N HIS A 296 15.26 9.74 -15.77
CA HIS A 296 15.39 10.15 -14.37
C HIS A 296 15.28 11.67 -14.26
N SER A 297 14.75 12.14 -13.13
CA SER A 297 14.77 13.55 -12.68
C SER A 297 16.20 14.11 -12.49
N ARG A 298 17.24 13.30 -12.78
CA ARG A 298 18.67 13.58 -12.62
C ARG A 298 19.42 13.85 -13.94
N GLY A 299 18.74 13.82 -15.09
CA GLY A 299 19.31 14.20 -16.39
C GLY A 299 19.17 13.15 -17.49
N THR A 300 19.62 13.48 -18.70
CA THR A 300 19.49 12.70 -19.94
C THR A 300 20.47 11.53 -20.10
N GLU A 301 21.18 11.15 -19.04
CA GLU A 301 22.13 10.04 -19.10
C GLU A 301 21.41 8.68 -19.18
N PRO A 302 21.96 7.68 -19.89
CA PRO A 302 21.41 6.33 -19.89
C PRO A 302 21.44 5.75 -18.47
N VAL A 303 20.45 4.92 -18.14
CA VAL A 303 20.37 4.20 -16.87
C VAL A 303 21.68 3.43 -16.66
N PRO A 304 22.45 3.71 -15.59
CA PRO A 304 23.69 3.00 -15.32
C PRO A 304 23.42 1.50 -15.18
N TYR A 305 24.33 0.66 -15.69
CA TYR A 305 24.32 -0.75 -15.32
C TYR A 305 24.36 -0.88 -13.80
N PRO A 306 23.63 -1.83 -13.19
CA PRO A 306 23.68 -2.07 -11.75
C PRO A 306 25.12 -2.28 -11.34
N ILE A 307 25.67 -1.35 -10.56
CA ILE A 307 26.93 -1.59 -9.89
C ILE A 307 26.58 -2.55 -8.74
N ILE A 308 27.20 -3.73 -8.81
CA ILE A 308 27.01 -4.83 -7.88
C ILE A 308 28.38 -5.12 -7.31
N HIS A 309 28.45 -5.19 -5.98
CA HIS A 309 29.67 -5.55 -5.29
C HIS A 309 29.50 -6.90 -4.60
N HIS A 310 30.37 -7.85 -4.93
CA HIS A 310 30.44 -9.14 -4.24
C HIS A 310 30.99 -8.92 -2.84
N SER A 311 30.14 -9.11 -1.82
CA SER A 311 30.49 -8.88 -0.42
C SER A 311 30.31 -10.15 0.40
N ARG A 312 31.40 -10.61 1.03
CA ARG A 312 31.34 -11.59 2.13
C ARG A 312 31.03 -10.94 3.49
N GLY A 313 30.62 -9.68 3.50
CA GLY A 313 30.23 -8.96 4.72
C GLY A 313 29.11 -9.69 5.47
N THR A 314 29.02 -9.47 6.78
CA THR A 314 27.93 -9.99 7.59
C THR A 314 26.59 -9.39 7.15
N GLU A 315 25.61 -10.25 6.88
CA GLU A 315 24.21 -9.81 6.78
C GLU A 315 23.79 -9.10 8.07
N LEU A 316 22.81 -8.20 7.96
CA LEU A 316 22.20 -7.61 9.15
C LEU A 316 21.64 -8.76 10.02
N PRO A 317 21.94 -8.84 11.33
CA PRO A 317 21.44 -9.92 12.18
C PRO A 317 19.91 -9.93 12.15
N SER A 318 19.31 -10.86 11.40
CA SER A 318 17.92 -10.68 10.99
C SER A 318 16.98 -10.85 12.19
N PRO A 319 16.15 -9.84 12.54
CA PRO A 319 15.08 -10.00 13.52
C PRO A 319 13.90 -10.78 12.89
N CYS A 320 14.20 -11.87 12.18
CA CYS A 320 13.27 -12.65 11.39
C CYS A 320 13.53 -14.15 11.58
N ASN A 321 12.59 -14.83 12.24
CA ASN A 321 12.52 -16.28 12.20
C ASN A 321 12.06 -16.72 10.79
N HIS A 322 13.00 -16.92 9.86
CA HIS A 322 12.70 -17.14 8.44
C HIS A 322 11.78 -18.33 8.18
N GLY A 323 11.95 -19.45 8.92
CA GLY A 323 11.08 -20.63 8.80
C GLY A 323 9.65 -20.34 9.26
N LEU A 324 9.49 -19.54 10.32
CA LEU A 324 8.18 -19.05 10.75
C LEU A 324 7.58 -18.07 9.74
N ALA A 325 8.34 -17.08 9.26
CA ALA A 325 7.88 -16.12 8.26
C ALA A 325 7.38 -16.80 6.97
N GLN A 326 8.12 -17.77 6.44
CA GLN A 326 7.72 -18.57 5.28
C GLN A 326 6.48 -19.43 5.57
N THR A 327 6.32 -19.92 6.81
CA THR A 327 5.13 -20.66 7.24
C THR A 327 3.89 -19.76 7.36
N ILE A 328 4.08 -18.49 7.73
CA ILE A 328 3.00 -17.51 7.98
C ILE A 328 2.50 -16.84 6.70
N PHE A 329 3.42 -16.35 5.85
CA PHE A 329 3.07 -15.70 4.58
C PHE A 329 2.96 -16.69 3.40
N GLY A 330 3.42 -17.93 3.58
CA GLY A 330 3.54 -18.93 2.53
C GLY A 330 4.88 -18.82 1.78
N SER A 331 5.20 -19.84 0.97
CA SER A 331 6.31 -19.72 0.02
C SER A 331 5.86 -18.86 -1.17
N PHE A 332 6.54 -17.73 -1.40
CA PHE A 332 6.46 -17.08 -2.70
C PHE A 332 7.07 -18.00 -3.75
N ASN A 333 6.30 -18.35 -4.78
CA ASN A 333 6.77 -19.11 -5.93
C ASN A 333 7.61 -18.19 -6.85
N SER A 334 8.74 -17.71 -6.32
CA SER A 334 9.71 -16.89 -7.06
C SER A 334 10.33 -17.64 -8.25
N ALA A 335 10.14 -18.96 -8.34
CA ALA A 335 10.45 -19.78 -9.50
C ALA A 335 9.75 -19.33 -10.80
N GLU A 336 8.63 -18.60 -10.72
CA GLU A 336 7.95 -18.04 -11.90
C GLU A 336 8.54 -16.69 -12.37
N ILE A 337 9.36 -16.03 -11.55
CA ILE A 337 9.93 -14.69 -11.84
C ILE A 337 11.46 -14.75 -11.76
N ALA A 338 12.10 -14.81 -12.93
CA ALA A 338 13.56 -14.74 -13.06
C ALA A 338 14.08 -13.33 -12.70
N PHE A 339 14.38 -13.14 -11.40
CA PHE A 339 14.93 -11.91 -10.87
C PHE A 339 16.30 -11.60 -11.50
N GLU A 340 16.43 -10.39 -12.04
CA GLU A 340 17.64 -9.83 -12.60
C GLU A 340 17.89 -8.44 -12.01
N TRP A 341 19.14 -8.14 -11.63
CA TRP A 341 19.51 -6.82 -11.10
C TRP A 341 19.30 -5.69 -12.12
N ASN A 342 19.45 -5.95 -13.42
CA ASN A 342 19.19 -4.97 -14.48
C ASN A 342 17.72 -4.49 -14.46
N ASP A 343 16.78 -5.43 -14.38
CA ASP A 343 15.35 -5.11 -14.27
C ASP A 343 15.02 -4.46 -12.90
N PHE A 344 15.79 -4.78 -11.86
CA PHE A 344 15.62 -4.17 -10.55
C PHE A 344 15.97 -2.67 -10.57
N VAL A 345 17.03 -2.25 -11.27
CA VAL A 345 17.33 -0.82 -11.50
C VAL A 345 16.17 -0.12 -12.24
N LEU A 346 15.62 -0.76 -13.27
CA LEU A 346 14.46 -0.22 -13.99
C LEU A 346 13.24 -0.10 -13.07
N ALA A 347 13.03 -1.05 -12.16
CA ALA A 347 11.94 -1.01 -11.19
C ALA A 347 12.13 0.08 -10.13
N VAL A 348 13.36 0.38 -9.69
CA VAL A 348 13.66 1.57 -8.85
C VAL A 348 13.16 2.82 -9.58
N ALA A 349 13.60 3.05 -10.83
CA ALA A 349 13.22 4.23 -11.59
C ALA A 349 11.71 4.30 -11.90
N MET A 350 11.07 3.16 -12.19
CA MET A 350 9.62 3.07 -12.37
C MET A 350 8.84 3.33 -11.08
N TRP A 351 9.32 2.85 -9.93
CA TRP A 351 8.73 3.10 -8.62
C TRP A 351 8.84 4.58 -8.23
N GLU A 352 9.99 5.21 -8.48
CA GLU A 352 10.18 6.65 -8.25
C GLU A 352 9.19 7.47 -9.08
N ASN A 353 9.08 7.20 -10.38
CA ASN A 353 8.14 7.91 -11.26
C ASN A 353 6.67 7.69 -10.86
N TYR A 354 6.29 6.46 -10.51
CA TYR A 354 4.94 6.14 -10.00
C TYR A 354 4.64 6.90 -8.71
N SER A 355 5.55 6.89 -7.74
CA SER A 355 5.37 7.53 -6.43
C SER A 355 5.38 9.06 -6.54
N GLU A 356 6.21 9.62 -7.42
CA GLU A 356 6.24 11.06 -7.72
C GLU A 356 4.96 11.53 -8.42
N GLU A 357 4.43 10.75 -9.36
CA GLU A 357 3.17 11.08 -10.05
C GLU A 357 1.96 11.00 -9.11
N LEU A 358 1.86 9.95 -8.29
CA LEU A 358 0.83 9.89 -7.24
C LEU A 358 0.98 11.03 -6.23
N LYS A 359 2.21 11.44 -5.87
CA LYS A 359 2.42 12.59 -4.97
C LYS A 359 1.95 13.90 -5.62
N LYS A 360 2.21 14.11 -6.91
CA LYS A 360 1.73 15.28 -7.68
C LYS A 360 0.19 15.31 -7.72
N GLN A 361 -0.44 14.17 -7.99
CA GLN A 361 -1.91 14.06 -8.00
C GLN A 361 -2.51 14.32 -6.62
N LEU A 362 -1.95 13.74 -5.55
CA LEU A 362 -2.39 13.99 -4.18
C LEU A 362 -2.34 15.48 -3.84
N LEU A 363 -1.21 16.15 -4.12
CA LEU A 363 -1.06 17.59 -3.88
C LEU A 363 -2.01 18.45 -4.72
N ALA A 364 -2.37 17.98 -5.91
CA ALA A 364 -3.34 18.66 -6.77
C ALA A 364 -4.80 18.46 -6.30
N PHE A 365 -5.15 17.30 -5.72
CA PHE A 365 -6.50 16.99 -5.26
C PHE A 365 -6.78 17.50 -3.84
N LEU A 366 -5.75 17.54 -2.98
CA LEU A 366 -5.88 17.89 -1.57
C LEU A 366 -6.62 19.22 -1.30
N PRO A 367 -6.43 20.33 -2.05
CA PRO A 367 -7.21 21.56 -1.87
C PRO A 367 -8.70 21.39 -2.12
N TYR A 368 -9.09 20.55 -3.09
CA TYR A 368 -10.49 20.25 -3.41
C TYR A 368 -11.11 19.41 -2.31
N TRP A 369 -10.42 18.36 -1.86
CA TRP A 369 -10.90 17.51 -0.77
C TRP A 369 -11.03 18.28 0.55
N LEU A 370 -10.05 19.13 0.89
CA LEU A 370 -10.13 20.01 2.06
C LEU A 370 -11.31 20.99 1.99
N SER A 371 -11.60 21.54 0.80
CA SER A 371 -12.72 22.49 0.60
C SER A 371 -14.10 21.84 0.71
N ASN A 372 -14.20 20.52 0.51
CA ASN A 372 -15.45 19.76 0.57
C ASN A 372 -15.54 18.81 1.79
N GLU A 373 -14.51 18.76 2.63
CA GLU A 373 -14.35 17.82 3.76
C GLU A 373 -14.42 16.32 3.40
N THR A 374 -14.30 15.96 2.12
CA THR A 374 -14.46 14.57 1.63
C THR A 374 -13.49 14.22 0.50
N ILE A 375 -13.17 12.93 0.37
CA ILE A 375 -12.23 12.35 -0.59
C ILE A 375 -13.01 11.63 -1.69
N PHE A 376 -12.91 12.17 -2.91
CA PHE A 376 -13.65 11.74 -4.10
C PHE A 376 -12.74 11.80 -5.34
N VAL A 377 -13.18 11.17 -6.43
CA VAL A 377 -12.47 11.22 -7.72
C VAL A 377 -12.60 12.64 -8.31
N VAL A 378 -11.48 13.36 -8.38
CA VAL A 378 -11.43 14.71 -9.00
C VAL A 378 -11.22 14.54 -10.51
N ASP A 379 -12.08 15.15 -11.34
CA ASP A 379 -11.87 15.11 -12.79
C ASP A 379 -10.69 16.03 -13.18
N SER A 380 -9.78 15.44 -13.96
CA SER A 380 -8.75 16.12 -14.76
C SER A 380 -9.22 17.41 -15.48
N SER A 381 -10.49 17.50 -15.88
CA SER A 381 -11.06 18.68 -16.54
C SER A 381 -11.20 19.88 -15.58
N GLU A 382 -11.62 19.66 -14.33
CA GLU A 382 -11.81 20.69 -13.31
C GLU A 382 -10.47 21.29 -12.87
N LEU A 383 -9.44 20.45 -12.77
CA LEU A 383 -8.04 20.84 -12.51
C LEU A 383 -7.49 21.80 -13.58
N GLN A 384 -7.93 21.69 -14.83
CA GLN A 384 -7.55 22.66 -15.88
C GLN A 384 -8.32 23.99 -15.76
N VAL A 385 -9.55 23.98 -15.26
CA VAL A 385 -10.35 25.20 -15.06
C VAL A 385 -9.72 26.06 -13.95
N CYS A 386 -9.36 25.46 -12.82
CA CYS A 386 -8.70 26.19 -11.72
C CYS A 386 -7.32 26.72 -12.13
N LYS A 387 -6.47 25.93 -12.82
CA LYS A 387 -5.18 26.45 -13.35
C LYS A 387 -5.37 27.65 -14.29
N LYS A 388 -6.42 27.65 -15.13
CA LYS A 388 -6.79 28.80 -15.97
C LYS A 388 -7.29 29.99 -15.15
N LEU A 389 -8.06 29.77 -14.08
CA LEU A 389 -8.55 30.83 -13.19
C LEU A 389 -7.42 31.46 -12.35
N GLU A 390 -6.53 30.66 -11.75
CA GLU A 390 -5.35 31.15 -11.04
C GLU A 390 -4.41 31.93 -11.97
N THR A 391 -4.21 31.47 -13.21
CA THR A 391 -3.41 32.19 -14.21
C THR A 391 -4.09 33.52 -14.61
N LYS A 392 -5.43 33.56 -14.72
CA LYS A 392 -6.18 34.81 -14.95
C LYS A 392 -6.08 35.79 -13.76
N LEU A 393 -6.22 35.29 -12.53
CA LEU A 393 -6.05 36.07 -11.30
C LEU A 393 -4.63 36.64 -11.19
N ARG A 394 -3.60 35.82 -11.41
CA ARG A 394 -2.18 36.25 -11.42
C ARG A 394 -1.83 37.21 -12.57
N SER A 395 -2.55 37.15 -13.70
CA SER A 395 -2.37 38.07 -14.83
C SER A 395 -3.20 39.35 -14.75
N GLY A 396 -3.93 39.57 -13.65
CA GLY A 396 -4.73 40.77 -13.41
C GLY A 396 -5.93 40.95 -14.35
N LYS A 397 -6.27 39.94 -15.16
CA LYS A 397 -7.38 39.98 -16.12
C LYS A 397 -8.59 39.22 -15.59
N VAL A 398 -9.33 39.88 -14.71
CA VAL A 398 -10.68 39.48 -14.30
C VAL A 398 -11.66 40.56 -14.73
N GLU A 399 -12.35 40.34 -15.85
CA GLU A 399 -13.52 41.13 -16.23
C GLU A 399 -14.75 40.60 -15.48
N CYS A 400 -15.14 41.29 -14.40
CA CYS A 400 -16.42 41.05 -13.75
C CYS A 400 -17.55 41.71 -14.55
N MET A 401 -18.18 40.97 -15.46
CA MET A 401 -19.48 41.38 -16.02
C MET A 401 -20.59 41.16 -14.98
N ALA A 402 -20.88 42.20 -14.20
CA ALA A 402 -22.09 42.25 -13.39
C ALA A 402 -23.31 42.51 -14.30
N PHE A 403 -24.15 41.49 -14.49
CA PHE A 403 -25.45 41.68 -15.14
C PHE A 403 -26.40 42.42 -14.18
N GLN A 404 -26.46 43.74 -14.32
CA GLN A 404 -27.39 44.57 -13.58
C GLN A 404 -28.79 44.49 -14.23
N VAL A 405 -29.66 43.62 -13.71
CA VAL A 405 -31.07 43.59 -14.10
C VAL A 405 -31.76 44.82 -13.52
N ALA A 406 -32.14 45.77 -14.39
CA ALA A 406 -32.94 46.91 -13.99
C ALA A 406 -34.44 46.56 -14.04
N PRO A 407 -35.26 46.96 -13.05
CA PRO A 407 -36.72 46.85 -13.11
C PRO A 407 -37.28 47.87 -14.13
N PRO A 408 -38.42 47.59 -14.78
CA PRO A 408 -39.71 47.44 -14.09
C PRO A 408 -40.17 46.00 -13.85
#